data_AF-A0AA41YWI7-F1
#
_entry.id   AF-A0AA41YWI7-F1
#
_cell.length_a   1.000
_cell.length_b   1.000
_cell.length_c   1.000
_cell.angle_alpha   90.00
_cell.angle_beta   90.00
_cell.angle_gamma   90.00
#
_symmetry.space_group_name_H-M   'P 1'
#
loop_
_entity.id
_entity.type
_entity.pdbx_description
1 polymer ?
#
loop_
_entity_poly.entity_id
_entity_poly.type
_entity_poly.pdbx_seq_one_letter_code
_entity_poly.pdbx_strand_id
1 'polypeptide(L)'
;MDADAARNSPPRDLKGVLNFIVTTSLCNQRQARELASAIRSFGAWAGLRLDHLPADTAAIRRHVERLHPEAVGVSPARFANVTSLLNRALTLAGVKPCNRPVAEALSVAWNTVFASLSNRYLRSSLAPFARFCSASGVAPDAVSDGVSSLYLEHLTKTSLVKDPQTVYQTVCRTWNQARAKVLGWPAVTLTIPS
;
A
#
# COMPACT_ATOMS: atom_id res chain seq x y z
N MET A 1 0.80 -24.29 -26.83
CA MET A 1 1.59 -24.96 -25.76
C MET A 1 2.65 -23.97 -25.36
N ASP A 2 2.20 -22.96 -24.63
CA ASP A 2 2.74 -21.61 -24.73
C ASP A 2 3.86 -21.37 -23.73
N ALA A 3 4.97 -20.85 -24.27
CA ALA A 3 6.25 -20.57 -23.62
C ALA A 3 6.22 -19.36 -22.65
N ASP A 4 5.09 -19.13 -21.99
CA ASP A 4 4.81 -17.92 -21.19
C ASP A 4 4.97 -18.14 -19.67
N ALA A 5 5.00 -19.39 -19.22
CA ALA A 5 5.07 -19.71 -17.78
C ALA A 5 6.49 -19.63 -17.18
N ALA A 6 7.56 -19.49 -17.98
CA ALA A 6 8.94 -19.66 -17.53
C ALA A 6 9.77 -18.37 -17.32
N ARG A 7 9.20 -17.14 -17.45
CA ARG A 7 10.05 -15.94 -17.65
C ARG A 7 10.04 -14.78 -16.64
N ASN A 8 9.13 -14.65 -15.67
CA ASN A 8 9.10 -13.45 -14.83
C ASN A 8 9.25 -13.73 -13.33
N SER A 9 10.50 -13.95 -12.91
CA SER A 9 10.86 -13.55 -11.54
C SER A 9 10.70 -12.03 -11.43
N PRO A 10 10.11 -11.50 -10.34
CA PRO A 10 10.03 -10.05 -10.16
C PRO A 10 11.44 -9.45 -10.24
N PRO A 11 11.60 -8.24 -10.82
CA PRO A 11 12.89 -7.57 -10.86
C PRO A 11 13.51 -7.47 -9.47
N ARG A 12 14.84 -7.63 -9.38
CA ARG A 12 15.57 -7.57 -8.11
C ARG A 12 15.99 -6.13 -7.75
N ASP A 13 16.06 -5.25 -8.74
CA ASP A 13 16.51 -3.86 -8.61
C ASP A 13 15.68 -2.91 -9.50
N LEU A 14 15.80 -1.60 -9.27
CA LEU A 14 15.07 -0.59 -10.04
C LEU A 14 15.49 -0.54 -11.51
N LYS A 15 16.68 -1.03 -11.87
CA LYS A 15 17.11 -1.14 -13.27
C LYS A 15 16.30 -2.21 -14.00
N GLY A 16 16.05 -3.35 -13.36
CA GLY A 16 15.15 -4.38 -13.85
C GLY A 16 13.71 -3.89 -13.97
N VAL A 17 13.23 -3.10 -13.01
CA VAL A 17 11.89 -2.47 -13.08
C VAL A 17 11.82 -1.50 -14.26
N LEU A 18 12.84 -0.66 -14.44
CA LEU A 18 12.92 0.27 -15.57
C LEU A 18 12.89 -0.49 -16.91
N ASN A 19 13.70 -1.53 -17.05
CA ASN A 19 13.75 -2.37 -18.25
C ASN A 19 12.37 -2.99 -18.55
N PHE A 20 11.70 -3.53 -17.53
CA PHE A 20 10.36 -4.06 -17.67
C PHE A 20 9.36 -3.00 -18.17
N ILE A 21 9.36 -1.80 -17.57
CA ILE A 21 8.42 -0.73 -17.91
C ILE A 21 8.60 -0.23 -19.35
N VAL A 22 9.83 -0.17 -19.87
CA VAL A 22 10.06 0.30 -21.25
C VAL A 22 9.70 -0.74 -22.30
N THR A 23 9.65 -2.02 -21.95
CA THR A 23 9.31 -3.12 -22.87
C THR A 23 7.88 -3.65 -22.72
N THR A 24 7.18 -3.31 -21.63
CA THR A 24 5.87 -3.88 -21.33
C THR A 24 4.77 -3.32 -22.23
N SER A 25 3.85 -4.19 -22.67
CA SER A 25 2.60 -3.82 -23.35
C SER A 25 1.45 -3.52 -22.39
N LEU A 26 1.67 -3.62 -21.06
CA LEU A 26 0.65 -3.38 -20.04
C LEU A 26 0.27 -1.89 -19.87
N CYS A 27 0.99 -0.97 -20.51
CA CYS A 27 0.68 0.45 -20.50
C CYS A 27 1.03 1.10 -21.84
N ASN A 28 0.43 2.27 -22.12
CA ASN A 28 0.74 3.01 -23.33
C ASN A 28 2.12 3.70 -23.25
N GLN A 29 2.67 4.10 -24.40
CA GLN A 29 4.01 4.69 -24.48
C GLN A 29 4.17 5.96 -23.63
N ARG A 30 3.12 6.78 -23.49
CA ARG A 30 3.16 7.98 -22.66
C ARG A 30 3.32 7.60 -21.19
N GLN A 31 2.49 6.67 -20.70
CA GLN A 31 2.57 6.17 -19.33
C GLN A 31 3.92 5.51 -19.04
N ALA A 32 4.45 4.71 -19.98
CA ALA A 32 5.76 4.11 -19.85
C ALA A 32 6.87 5.18 -19.67
N ARG A 33 6.82 6.27 -20.43
CA ARG A 33 7.77 7.41 -20.30
C ARG A 33 7.66 8.10 -18.94
N GLU A 34 6.44 8.35 -18.45
CA GLU A 34 6.21 8.98 -17.15
C GLU A 34 6.75 8.10 -16.01
N LEU A 35 6.47 6.80 -16.04
CA LEU A 35 6.98 5.83 -15.06
C LEU A 35 8.51 5.72 -15.10
N ALA A 36 9.09 5.60 -16.31
CA ALA A 36 10.54 5.53 -16.50
C ALA A 36 11.25 6.81 -16.02
N SER A 37 10.64 7.98 -16.23
CA SER A 37 11.15 9.26 -15.74
C SER A 37 11.14 9.33 -14.21
N ALA A 38 10.08 8.83 -13.57
CA ALA A 38 10.00 8.76 -12.12
C ALA A 38 11.08 7.83 -11.51
N ILE A 39 11.31 6.65 -12.09
CA ILE A 39 12.37 5.73 -11.64
C ILE A 39 13.74 6.39 -11.70
N ARG A 40 14.06 7.05 -12.82
CA ARG A 40 15.35 7.76 -12.97
C ARG A 40 15.49 8.94 -12.02
N SER A 41 14.42 9.71 -11.84
CA SER A 41 14.40 10.85 -10.91
C SER A 41 14.68 10.38 -9.48
N PHE A 42 14.05 9.28 -9.07
CA PHE A 42 14.28 8.70 -7.76
C PHE A 42 15.72 8.21 -7.57
N GLY A 43 16.31 7.53 -8.56
CA GLY A 43 17.72 7.13 -8.51
C GLY A 43 18.66 8.32 -8.35
N ALA A 44 18.39 9.41 -9.08
CA ALA A 44 19.13 10.66 -8.95
C ALA A 44 19.00 11.27 -7.54
N TRP A 45 17.80 11.31 -6.98
CA TRP A 45 17.55 11.80 -5.62
C TRP A 45 18.24 10.95 -4.55
N ALA A 46 18.22 9.64 -4.72
CA ALA A 46 18.90 8.72 -3.81
C ALA A 46 20.43 8.77 -3.93
N GLY A 47 20.99 9.44 -4.95
CA GLY A 47 22.42 9.44 -5.24
C GLY A 47 22.97 8.06 -5.61
N LEU A 48 22.11 7.15 -6.06
CA LEU A 48 22.43 5.74 -6.27
C LEU A 48 22.09 5.31 -7.69
N ARG A 49 22.90 4.40 -8.23
CA ARG A 49 22.59 3.73 -9.49
C ARG A 49 21.38 2.83 -9.33
N LEU A 50 20.58 2.69 -10.39
CA LEU A 50 19.35 1.90 -10.35
C LEU A 50 19.59 0.40 -10.12
N ASP A 51 20.77 -0.11 -10.48
CA ASP A 51 21.18 -1.50 -10.19
C ASP A 51 21.60 -1.71 -8.72
N HIS A 52 21.79 -0.64 -7.95
CA HIS A 52 22.10 -0.70 -6.52
C HIS A 52 20.87 -0.45 -5.62
N LEU A 53 19.73 -0.09 -6.23
CA LEU A 53 18.48 0.15 -5.52
C LEU A 53 17.61 -1.11 -5.61
N PRO A 54 17.42 -1.86 -4.52
CA PRO A 54 16.58 -3.06 -4.54
C PRO A 54 15.17 -2.72 -4.99
N ALA A 55 14.58 -3.57 -5.83
CA ALA A 55 13.17 -3.53 -6.18
C ALA A 55 12.38 -4.19 -5.04
N ASP A 56 12.47 -3.55 -3.89
CA ASP A 56 11.81 -3.90 -2.65
C ASP A 56 11.13 -2.64 -2.11
N THR A 57 9.83 -2.70 -1.90
CA THR A 57 9.07 -1.55 -1.41
C THR A 57 9.55 -1.06 -0.05
N ALA A 58 10.02 -1.95 0.84
CA ALA A 58 10.49 -1.55 2.15
C ALA A 58 11.83 -0.78 2.06
N ALA A 59 12.76 -1.25 1.22
CA ALA A 59 13.98 -0.52 0.89
C ALA A 59 13.69 0.85 0.27
N ILE A 60 12.81 0.91 -0.73
CA ILE A 60 12.42 2.16 -1.39
C ILE A 60 11.79 3.12 -0.38
N ARG A 61 10.93 2.65 0.52
CA ARG A 61 10.34 3.47 1.59
C ARG A 61 11.40 4.10 2.49
N ARG A 62 12.39 3.32 2.95
CA ARG A 62 13.50 3.86 3.77
C ARG A 62 14.28 4.95 3.06
N HIS A 63 14.44 4.84 1.75
CA HIS A 63 15.04 5.90 0.95
C HIS A 63 14.13 7.13 0.87
N VAL A 64 12.83 6.97 0.58
CA VAL A 64 11.87 8.07 0.54
C VAL A 64 11.80 8.82 1.87
N GLU A 65 11.77 8.13 3.01
CA GLU A 65 11.68 8.75 4.34
C GLU A 65 12.93 9.55 4.73
N ARG A 66 14.10 9.18 4.18
CA ARG A 66 15.36 9.91 4.38
C ARG A 66 15.53 11.07 3.41
N LEU A 67 14.78 11.08 2.31
CA LEU A 67 14.83 12.12 1.28
C LEU A 67 13.79 13.20 1.60
N HIS A 68 14.25 14.40 1.90
CA HIS A 68 13.38 15.56 2.03
C HIS A 68 13.29 16.32 0.69
N PRO A 69 12.10 16.79 0.26
CA PRO A 69 11.94 17.51 -1.01
C PRO A 69 12.90 18.70 -1.16
N GLU A 70 13.12 19.43 -0.08
CA GLU A 70 14.05 20.57 -0.01
C GLU A 70 15.51 20.14 -0.21
N ALA A 71 15.92 19.03 0.41
CA ALA A 71 17.28 18.49 0.31
C ALA A 71 17.64 18.03 -1.12
N VAL A 72 16.64 17.67 -1.93
CA VAL A 72 16.82 17.28 -3.35
C VAL A 72 16.39 18.38 -4.32
N GLY A 73 16.08 19.58 -3.83
CA GLY A 73 15.76 20.75 -4.64
C GLY A 73 14.46 20.66 -5.44
N VAL A 74 13.44 19.98 -4.93
CA VAL A 74 12.14 19.81 -5.60
C VAL A 74 10.96 20.23 -4.73
N SER A 75 9.85 20.59 -5.37
CA SER A 75 8.61 20.88 -4.65
C SER A 75 8.02 19.63 -4.00
N PRO A 76 7.29 19.76 -2.87
CA PRO A 76 6.59 18.64 -2.24
C PRO A 76 5.64 17.91 -3.20
N ALA A 77 4.99 18.65 -4.09
CA ALA A 77 4.10 18.09 -5.11
C ALA A 77 4.85 17.20 -6.11
N ARG A 78 6.01 17.64 -6.60
CA ARG A 78 6.85 16.83 -7.52
C ARG A 78 7.39 15.59 -6.82
N PHE A 79 7.83 15.74 -5.58
CA PHE A 79 8.29 14.61 -4.76
C PHE A 79 7.20 13.55 -4.62
N ALA A 80 5.99 13.95 -4.20
CA ALA A 80 4.87 13.04 -4.06
C ALA A 80 4.47 12.38 -5.39
N ASN A 81 4.52 13.10 -6.51
CA ASN A 81 4.20 12.56 -7.83
C ASN A 81 5.20 11.46 -8.26
N VAL A 82 6.50 11.72 -8.11
CA VAL A 82 7.55 10.73 -8.43
C VAL A 82 7.41 9.48 -7.56
N THR A 83 7.20 9.64 -6.25
CA THR A 83 6.99 8.50 -5.33
C THR A 83 5.76 7.68 -5.71
N SER A 84 4.66 8.33 -6.11
CA SER A 84 3.45 7.65 -6.59
C SER A 84 3.70 6.85 -7.88
N LEU A 85 4.36 7.46 -8.87
CA LEU A 85 4.70 6.82 -10.14
C LEU A 85 5.69 5.66 -9.95
N LEU A 86 6.67 5.80 -9.06
CA LEU A 86 7.60 4.74 -8.69
C LEU A 86 6.86 3.53 -8.09
N ASN A 87 5.95 3.76 -7.15
CA ASN A 87 5.11 2.71 -6.58
C ASN A 87 4.24 2.01 -7.64
N ARG A 88 3.69 2.77 -8.58
CA ARG A 88 2.94 2.21 -9.71
C ARG A 88 3.83 1.34 -10.60
N ALA A 89 5.06 1.77 -10.88
CA ALA A 89 6.01 1.00 -11.66
C ALA A 89 6.39 -0.32 -10.98
N LEU A 90 6.68 -0.29 -9.67
CA LEU A 90 6.93 -1.50 -8.86
C LEU A 90 5.75 -2.46 -8.92
N THR A 91 4.53 -1.93 -8.77
CA THR A 91 3.29 -2.74 -8.84
C THR A 91 3.11 -3.40 -10.21
N LEU A 92 3.32 -2.65 -11.31
CA LEU A 92 3.23 -3.17 -12.67
C LEU A 92 4.27 -4.26 -12.95
N ALA A 93 5.47 -4.11 -12.39
CA ALA A 93 6.55 -5.09 -12.50
C ALA A 93 6.37 -6.32 -11.60
N GLY A 94 5.24 -6.44 -10.90
CA GLY A 94 4.96 -7.57 -10.01
C GLY A 94 5.79 -7.57 -8.73
N VAL A 95 6.48 -6.46 -8.41
CA VAL A 95 7.17 -6.28 -7.14
C VAL A 95 6.09 -6.14 -6.06
N LYS A 96 5.89 -7.23 -5.31
CA LYS A 96 4.95 -7.24 -4.20
C LYS A 96 5.49 -6.33 -3.09
N PRO A 97 4.63 -5.55 -2.42
CA PRO A 97 5.02 -4.92 -1.18
C PRO A 97 5.59 -5.96 -0.23
N CYS A 98 6.75 -5.68 0.38
CA CYS A 98 7.47 -6.61 1.25
C CYS A 98 6.66 -7.13 2.45
N ASN A 99 5.47 -6.60 2.67
CA ASN A 99 4.47 -7.14 3.57
C ASN A 99 3.07 -6.85 3.03
N ARG A 100 2.77 -7.30 1.80
CA ARG A 100 1.39 -7.73 1.56
C ARG A 100 1.33 -9.15 2.14
N PRO A 101 0.69 -9.40 3.29
CA PRO A 101 0.23 -10.75 3.55
C PRO A 101 -0.44 -11.20 2.26
N VAL A 102 -0.05 -12.37 1.75
CA VAL A 102 -0.88 -13.12 0.78
C VAL A 102 -2.31 -12.84 1.18
N ALA A 103 -3.17 -12.42 0.26
CA ALA A 103 -4.53 -12.02 0.57
C ALA A 103 -5.21 -13.13 1.41
N GLU A 104 -5.03 -13.08 2.72
CA GLU A 104 -5.58 -14.04 3.63
C GLU A 104 -7.04 -13.68 3.57
N ALA A 105 -7.81 -14.68 3.14
CA ALA A 105 -9.24 -14.58 3.16
C ALA A 105 -9.63 -14.03 4.53
N LEU A 106 -10.56 -13.07 4.55
CA LEU A 106 -11.12 -12.63 5.82
C LEU A 106 -11.55 -13.88 6.59
N SER A 107 -11.30 -13.89 7.90
CA SER A 107 -11.82 -14.98 8.73
C SER A 107 -13.33 -15.12 8.54
N VAL A 108 -13.89 -16.27 8.88
CA VAL A 108 -15.34 -16.50 8.80
C VAL A 108 -16.11 -15.41 9.56
N ALA A 109 -15.66 -15.02 10.76
CA ALA A 109 -16.29 -13.96 11.55
C ALA A 109 -16.28 -12.60 10.83
N TRP A 110 -15.15 -12.24 10.23
CA TRP A 110 -15.03 -11.00 9.44
C TRP A 110 -15.89 -11.03 8.17
N ASN A 111 -15.99 -12.17 7.48
CA ASN A 111 -16.88 -12.32 6.32
C ASN A 111 -18.35 -12.13 6.71
N THR A 112 -18.79 -12.69 7.84
CA THR A 112 -20.17 -12.54 8.34
C THR A 112 -20.51 -11.08 8.60
N VAL A 113 -19.66 -10.36 9.32
CA VAL A 113 -19.87 -8.93 9.60
C VAL A 113 -19.82 -8.12 8.30
N PHE A 114 -18.89 -8.43 7.39
CA PHE A 114 -18.83 -7.76 6.09
C PHE A 114 -20.03 -8.05 5.19
N ALA A 115 -20.73 -9.19 5.33
CA ALA A 115 -21.92 -9.47 4.53
C ALA A 115 -23.02 -8.41 4.74
N SER A 116 -23.09 -7.82 5.94
CA SER A 116 -24.05 -6.75 6.29
C SER A 116 -23.68 -5.37 5.73
N LEU A 117 -22.45 -5.17 5.26
CA LEU A 117 -22.00 -3.90 4.68
C LEU A 117 -22.41 -3.76 3.20
N SER A 118 -23.50 -3.05 2.92
CA SER A 118 -23.90 -2.71 1.55
C SER A 118 -23.13 -1.52 0.97
N ASN A 119 -22.62 -0.62 1.81
CA ASN A 119 -21.94 0.60 1.39
C ASN A 119 -20.51 0.30 0.88
N ARG A 120 -20.28 0.50 -0.44
CA ARG A 120 -18.98 0.26 -1.09
C ARG A 120 -17.81 1.02 -0.47
N TYR A 121 -18.02 2.26 -0.02
CA TYR A 121 -16.98 3.08 0.60
C TYR A 121 -16.57 2.54 1.97
N LEU A 122 -17.54 2.16 2.81
CA LEU A 122 -17.25 1.53 4.10
C LEU A 122 -16.51 0.20 3.92
N ARG A 123 -16.96 -0.62 2.97
CA ARG A 123 -16.28 -1.89 2.64
C ARG A 123 -14.83 -1.68 2.22
N SER A 124 -14.57 -0.78 1.27
CA SER A 124 -13.21 -0.58 0.75
C SER A 124 -12.27 0.06 1.78
N SER A 125 -12.79 0.96 2.63
CA SER A 125 -12.04 1.58 3.72
C SER A 125 -11.69 0.59 4.84
N LEU A 126 -12.63 -0.29 5.22
CA LEU A 126 -12.46 -1.21 6.35
C LEU A 126 -11.79 -2.53 5.96
N ALA A 127 -11.85 -2.96 4.69
CA ALA A 127 -11.29 -4.24 4.27
C ALA A 127 -9.79 -4.41 4.57
N PRO A 128 -8.91 -3.40 4.41
CA PRO A 128 -7.52 -3.52 4.82
C PRO A 128 -7.35 -3.76 6.33
N PHE A 129 -8.12 -3.05 7.16
CA PHE A 129 -8.11 -3.22 8.61
C PHE A 129 -8.63 -4.60 9.05
N ALA A 130 -9.73 -5.06 8.43
CA ALA A 130 -10.30 -6.38 8.69
C ALA A 130 -9.34 -7.53 8.32
N ARG A 131 -8.55 -7.37 7.26
CA ARG A 131 -7.49 -8.33 6.90
C ARG A 131 -6.35 -8.33 7.91
N PHE A 132 -5.91 -7.15 8.36
CA PHE A 132 -4.93 -7.04 9.44
C PHE A 132 -5.41 -7.74 10.72
N CYS A 133 -6.67 -7.51 11.10
CA CYS A 133 -7.27 -8.17 12.26
C CYS A 133 -7.36 -9.69 12.06
N SER A 134 -7.80 -10.15 10.88
CA SER A 134 -7.88 -11.58 10.56
C SER A 134 -6.51 -12.26 10.66
N ALA A 135 -5.46 -11.67 10.09
CA ALA A 135 -4.09 -12.19 10.18
C ALA A 135 -3.54 -12.19 11.61
N SER A 136 -4.05 -11.29 12.47
CA SER A 136 -3.68 -11.19 13.89
C SER A 136 -4.58 -12.04 14.81
N GLY A 137 -5.50 -12.83 14.25
CA GLY A 137 -6.46 -13.63 15.03
C GLY A 137 -7.50 -12.81 15.80
N VAL A 138 -7.67 -11.54 15.48
CA VAL A 138 -8.61 -10.64 16.17
C VAL A 138 -9.99 -10.73 15.53
N ALA A 139 -10.98 -11.15 16.30
CA ALA A 139 -12.39 -11.17 15.89
C ALA A 139 -13.00 -9.75 15.83
N PRO A 140 -14.07 -9.52 15.06
CA PRO A 140 -14.73 -8.21 14.98
C PRO A 140 -15.14 -7.61 16.33
N ASP A 141 -15.64 -8.43 17.26
CA ASP A 141 -16.05 -7.99 18.60
C ASP A 141 -14.88 -7.79 19.58
N ALA A 142 -13.68 -8.29 19.23
CA ALA A 142 -12.46 -8.11 19.99
C ALA A 142 -11.65 -6.87 19.54
N VAL A 143 -12.16 -6.11 18.57
CA VAL A 143 -11.57 -4.83 18.16
C VAL A 143 -11.59 -3.85 19.33
N SER A 144 -10.51 -3.09 19.49
CA SER A 144 -10.36 -2.06 20.52
C SER A 144 -9.41 -0.97 20.03
N ASP A 145 -9.30 0.13 20.78
CA ASP A 145 -8.33 1.20 20.50
C ASP A 145 -6.88 0.70 20.48
N GLY A 146 -6.58 -0.36 21.24
CA GLY A 146 -5.28 -1.04 21.20
C GLY A 146 -5.04 -1.73 19.86
N VAL A 147 -6.04 -2.47 19.36
CA VAL A 147 -5.97 -3.14 18.05
C VAL A 147 -5.84 -2.12 16.92
N SER A 148 -6.60 -1.03 16.99
CA SER A 148 -6.59 0.01 15.98
C SER A 148 -5.25 0.77 15.99
N SER A 149 -4.64 0.99 17.16
CA SER A 149 -3.28 1.53 17.29
C SER A 149 -2.21 0.59 16.73
N LEU A 150 -2.32 -0.72 16.96
CA LEU A 150 -1.43 -1.71 16.34
C LEU A 150 -1.53 -1.71 14.81
N TYR A 151 -2.72 -1.42 14.27
CA TYR A 151 -2.88 -1.24 12.84
C TYR A 151 -2.15 0.02 12.32
N LEU A 152 -2.15 1.13 13.05
CA LEU A 152 -1.33 2.29 12.71
C LEU A 152 0.16 1.93 12.70
N GLU A 153 0.65 1.20 13.70
CA GLU A 153 2.03 0.72 13.71
C GLU A 153 2.32 -0.16 12.50
N HIS A 154 1.40 -1.05 12.15
CA HIS A 154 1.51 -1.88 10.95
C HIS A 154 1.60 -1.01 9.71
N LEU A 155 0.71 -0.03 9.51
CA LEU A 155 0.77 0.88 8.37
C LEU A 155 2.12 1.61 8.26
N THR A 156 2.67 2.05 9.39
CA THR A 156 3.97 2.71 9.47
C THR A 156 5.13 1.75 9.18
N LYS A 157 5.04 0.49 9.59
CA LYS A 157 6.11 -0.51 9.43
C LYS A 157 6.07 -1.24 8.08
N THR A 158 4.88 -1.43 7.49
CA THR A 158 4.67 -2.40 6.39
C THR A 158 3.98 -1.83 5.14
N SER A 159 3.21 -0.75 5.27
CA SER A 159 2.31 -0.29 4.20
C SER A 159 2.77 1.00 3.52
N LEU A 160 2.84 1.04 2.18
CA LEU A 160 3.24 2.22 1.38
C LEU A 160 2.19 3.35 1.33
N VAL A 161 1.35 3.45 2.35
CA VAL A 161 0.35 4.50 2.44
C VAL A 161 1.07 5.84 2.67
N LYS A 162 0.74 6.84 1.83
CA LYS A 162 1.32 8.19 1.85
C LYS A 162 1.21 8.88 3.23
N ASP A 163 0.10 8.63 3.92
CA ASP A 163 -0.18 9.17 5.24
C ASP A 163 -0.89 8.11 6.11
N PRO A 164 -0.11 7.33 6.88
CA PRO A 164 -0.65 6.31 7.79
C PRO A 164 -1.64 6.87 8.81
N GLN A 165 -1.44 8.10 9.27
CA GLN A 165 -2.30 8.75 10.27
C GLN A 165 -3.67 9.05 9.68
N THR A 166 -3.72 9.64 8.49
CA THR A 166 -4.99 9.90 7.79
C THR A 166 -5.75 8.59 7.50
N VAL A 167 -5.05 7.52 7.11
CA VAL A 167 -5.69 6.21 6.90
C VAL A 167 -6.21 5.63 8.21
N TYR A 168 -5.45 5.75 9.30
CA TYR A 168 -5.88 5.31 10.61
C TYR A 168 -7.13 6.06 11.10
N GLN A 169 -7.14 7.38 11.01
CA GLN A 169 -8.31 8.22 11.31
C GLN A 169 -9.52 7.84 10.45
N THR A 170 -9.29 7.57 9.15
CA THR A 170 -10.35 7.15 8.23
C THR A 170 -10.97 5.83 8.67
N VAL A 171 -10.15 4.85 9.07
CA VAL A 171 -10.63 3.56 9.59
C VAL A 171 -11.46 3.74 10.86
N CYS A 172 -11.01 4.55 11.82
CA CYS A 172 -11.76 4.79 13.05
C CYS A 172 -13.12 5.46 12.76
N ARG A 173 -13.15 6.43 11.84
CA ARG A 173 -14.38 7.10 11.40
C ARG A 173 -15.33 6.15 10.69
N THR A 174 -14.85 5.37 9.73
CA THR A 174 -15.70 4.45 8.96
C THR A 174 -16.17 3.27 9.79
N TRP A 175 -15.40 2.84 10.79
CA TRP A 175 -15.82 1.87 11.79
C TRP A 175 -17.01 2.38 12.61
N ASN A 176 -16.89 3.58 13.20
CA ASN A 176 -17.96 4.20 13.98
C ASN A 176 -19.20 4.48 13.13
N GLN A 177 -19.01 4.84 11.86
CA GLN A 177 -20.11 5.01 10.91
C GLN A 177 -20.81 3.68 10.60
N ALA A 178 -20.07 2.57 10.45
CA ALA A 178 -20.64 1.25 10.24
C ALA A 178 -21.46 0.83 11.47
N ARG A 179 -20.91 0.99 12.68
CA ARG A 179 -21.63 0.75 13.94
C ARG A 179 -22.97 1.48 14.02
N ALA A 180 -23.01 2.74 13.57
CA ALA A 180 -24.23 3.55 13.61
C ALA A 180 -25.30 3.15 12.58
N LYS A 181 -24.91 2.48 11.47
CA LYS A 181 -25.77 2.29 10.29
C LYS A 181 -26.08 0.83 9.97
N VAL A 182 -25.36 -0.12 10.56
CA VAL A 182 -25.38 -1.52 10.15
C VAL A 182 -25.83 -2.38 11.33
N LEU A 183 -26.98 -3.03 11.18
CA LEU A 183 -27.50 -3.97 12.17
C LEU A 183 -26.58 -5.19 12.25
N GLY A 184 -26.22 -5.61 13.47
CA GLY A 184 -25.28 -6.73 13.69
C GLY A 184 -23.81 -6.35 13.51
N TRP A 185 -23.48 -5.06 13.40
CA TRP A 185 -22.11 -4.59 13.51
C TRP A 185 -21.61 -4.69 14.96
N PRO A 186 -20.31 -4.97 15.20
CA PRO A 186 -19.73 -4.99 16.54
C PRO A 186 -20.06 -3.73 17.34
N ALA A 187 -20.44 -3.92 18.61
CA ALA A 187 -20.86 -2.82 19.49
C ALA A 187 -19.71 -1.94 20.01
N VAL A 188 -18.53 -2.02 19.40
CA VAL A 188 -17.30 -1.30 19.78
C VAL A 188 -17.25 0.07 19.10
N THR A 189 -16.97 1.12 19.87
CA THR A 189 -16.64 2.45 19.33
C THR A 189 -15.13 2.65 19.41
N LEU A 190 -14.52 3.10 18.31
CA LEU A 190 -13.10 3.43 18.27
C LEU A 190 -12.88 4.93 18.52
N THR A 191 -11.86 5.26 19.29
CA THR A 191 -11.40 6.64 19.48
C THR A 191 -10.75 7.13 18.18
N ILE A 192 -11.20 8.28 17.68
CA ILE A 192 -10.57 8.91 16.52
C ILE A 192 -9.39 9.75 17.04
N PRO A 193 -8.14 9.42 16.70
CA PRO A 193 -6.98 10.19 17.14
C PRO A 193 -6.95 11.56 16.45
N SER A 194 -6.34 12.54 17.11
CA SER A 194 -6.05 13.85 16.53
C SER A 194 -4.99 13.79 15.43
#